data_AF-A0AAD8MW92-F1
#
_entry.id   AF-A0AAD8MW92-F1
#
_cell.length_a   1.000
_cell.length_b   1.000
_cell.length_c   1.000
_cell.angle_alpha   90.00
_cell.angle_beta   90.00
_cell.angle_gamma   90.00
#
_symmetry.space_group_name_H-M   'P 1'
#
loop_
_entity.id
_entity.type
_entity.pdbx_description
1 polymer ?
#
loop_
_entity_poly.entity_id
_entity_poly.type
_entity_poly.pdbx_seq_one_letter_code
_entity_poly.pdbx_strand_id
1 'polypeptide(L)'
;MPEEIAGHKADVERLHDSIDVLLYHEQNYLFLHVQCTGSVIQALVAFRNLHQGYKEKEIDVSVAKDVQYLEAKQHSNGSWYGYWGICFLYGTYFALSGLASVGNTYNNSEAVRKGVQFFLSTQNEEGGWGESLDSCPTEKFVPLEDDKTNLVQTSWAMLGLIWKVLHISGS
;
A
#
# COMPACT_ATOMS: atom_id res chain seq x y z
N MET A 1 -4.24 11.83 -15.49
CA MET A 1 -3.12 10.89 -15.75
C MET A 1 -2.06 11.65 -16.51
N PRO A 2 -0.76 11.58 -16.14
CA PRO A 2 0.29 12.21 -16.94
C PRO A 2 0.21 11.70 -18.38
N GLU A 3 0.16 12.61 -19.37
CA GLU A 3 0.11 12.25 -20.80
C GLU A 3 1.32 11.40 -21.22
N GLU A 4 2.40 11.50 -20.45
CA GLU A 4 3.71 10.86 -20.63
C GLU A 4 3.69 9.32 -20.55
N ILE A 5 2.71 8.70 -19.88
CA ILE A 5 2.68 7.23 -19.68
C ILE A 5 1.71 6.53 -20.64
N ALA A 6 0.51 7.08 -20.86
CA ALA A 6 -0.51 6.41 -21.69
C ALA A 6 -0.48 6.82 -23.17
N GLY A 7 0.27 7.86 -23.54
CA GLY A 7 0.42 8.35 -24.92
C GLY A 7 -0.84 8.99 -25.53
N HIS A 8 -2.02 8.58 -25.10
CA HIS A 8 -3.32 9.19 -25.40
C HIS A 8 -4.10 9.31 -24.08
N LYS A 9 -4.88 10.38 -23.89
CA LYS A 9 -5.84 10.46 -22.77
C LYS A 9 -6.76 9.24 -22.88
N ALA A 10 -6.68 8.34 -21.90
CA ALA A 10 -7.68 7.29 -21.77
C ALA A 10 -9.07 7.95 -21.79
N ASP A 11 -9.99 7.37 -22.54
CA ASP A 11 -11.37 7.82 -22.58
C ASP A 11 -11.92 7.82 -21.15
N VAL A 12 -12.37 8.98 -20.69
CA VAL A 12 -12.83 9.19 -19.31
C VAL A 12 -13.99 8.26 -18.97
N GLU A 13 -14.84 7.95 -19.94
CA GLU A 13 -15.95 7.00 -19.76
C GLU A 13 -15.44 5.60 -19.40
N ARG A 14 -14.35 5.14 -20.04
CA ARG A 14 -13.73 3.84 -19.71
C ARG A 14 -13.09 3.82 -18.31
N LEU A 15 -12.64 4.97 -17.83
CA LEU A 15 -12.16 5.10 -16.44
C LEU A 15 -13.33 5.01 -15.46
N HIS A 16 -14.47 5.64 -15.78
CA HIS A 16 -15.70 5.54 -14.99
C HIS A 16 -16.19 4.09 -14.89
N ASP A 17 -16.23 3.36 -16.01
CA ASP A 17 -16.59 1.93 -16.01
C ASP A 17 -15.68 1.11 -15.08
N SER A 18 -14.39 1.44 -15.05
CA SER A 18 -13.43 0.76 -14.18
C SER A 18 -13.66 1.06 -12.69
N ILE A 19 -14.02 2.31 -12.36
CA ILE A 19 -14.43 2.68 -10.99
C ILE A 19 -15.68 1.93 -10.55
N ASP A 20 -16.64 1.76 -11.46
CA ASP A 20 -17.88 1.03 -11.18
C ASP A 20 -17.62 -0.44 -10.88
N VAL A 21 -16.68 -1.07 -11.58
CA VAL A 21 -16.21 -2.42 -11.28
C VAL A 21 -15.58 -2.49 -9.88
N LEU A 22 -14.67 -1.56 -9.54
CA LEU A 22 -14.04 -1.56 -8.22
C LEU A 22 -15.08 -1.45 -7.09
N LEU A 23 -15.97 -0.45 -7.17
CA LEU A 23 -17.00 -0.21 -6.16
C LEU A 23 -18.01 -1.36 -6.06
N TYR A 24 -18.36 -1.99 -7.19
CA TYR A 24 -19.27 -3.15 -7.20
C TYR A 24 -18.64 -4.36 -6.51
N HIS A 25 -17.38 -4.67 -6.82
CA HIS A 25 -16.74 -5.87 -6.30
C HIS A 25 -16.44 -5.78 -4.81
N GLU A 26 -16.09 -4.60 -4.28
CA GLU A 26 -15.92 -4.40 -2.83
C GLU A 26 -17.19 -4.66 -2.03
N GLN A 27 -18.37 -4.37 -2.60
CA GLN A 27 -19.64 -4.60 -1.93
C GLN A 27 -20.07 -6.07 -1.94
N ASN A 28 -19.58 -6.86 -2.90
CA ASN A 28 -20.13 -8.19 -3.20
C ASN A 28 -19.14 -9.35 -3.01
N TYR A 29 -17.82 -9.10 -3.02
CA TYR A 29 -16.80 -10.14 -2.94
C TYR A 29 -15.86 -9.91 -1.75
N LEU A 30 -16.07 -10.69 -0.69
CA LEU A 30 -15.38 -10.58 0.60
C LEU A 30 -14.02 -11.31 0.60
N PHE A 31 -13.13 -10.98 -0.33
CA PHE A 31 -11.74 -11.48 -0.33
C PHE A 31 -10.75 -10.33 -0.49
N LEU A 32 -10.84 -9.32 0.38
CA LEU A 32 -9.84 -8.28 0.45
C LEU A 32 -8.61 -8.82 1.20
N HIS A 33 -7.48 -8.87 0.51
CA HIS A 33 -6.15 -9.03 1.11
C HIS A 33 -5.47 -7.65 1.15
N VAL A 34 -4.56 -7.45 2.11
CA VAL A 34 -3.85 -6.18 2.35
C VAL A 34 -3.37 -5.50 1.07
N GLN A 35 -2.68 -6.24 0.20
CA GLN A 35 -2.14 -5.70 -1.05
C GLN A 35 -3.21 -5.26 -2.06
N CYS A 36 -4.33 -5.96 -2.10
CA CYS A 36 -5.45 -5.61 -2.97
C CYS A 36 -6.10 -4.33 -2.45
N THR A 37 -6.42 -4.29 -1.16
CA THR A 37 -6.99 -3.12 -0.48
C THR A 37 -6.11 -1.88 -0.65
N GLY A 38 -4.81 -1.99 -0.38
CA GLY A 38 -3.86 -0.89 -0.57
C GLY A 38 -3.80 -0.38 -2.01
N SER A 39 -3.99 -1.26 -3.00
CA SER A 39 -4.04 -0.88 -4.42
C SER A 39 -5.36 -0.20 -4.80
N VAL A 40 -6.48 -0.68 -4.26
CA VAL A 40 -7.81 -0.11 -4.51
C VAL A 40 -7.89 1.30 -3.92
N ILE A 41 -7.44 1.52 -2.68
CA ILE A 41 -7.35 2.86 -2.09
C ILE A 41 -6.56 3.81 -3.01
N GLN A 42 -5.38 3.39 -3.47
CA GLN A 42 -4.54 4.21 -4.35
C GLN A 42 -5.28 4.59 -5.64
N ALA A 43 -5.90 3.62 -6.31
CA ALA A 43 -6.63 3.84 -7.55
C ALA A 43 -7.82 4.79 -7.36
N LEU A 44 -8.66 4.54 -6.34
CA LEU A 44 -9.84 5.33 -6.05
C LEU A 44 -9.49 6.78 -5.67
N VAL A 45 -8.49 6.97 -4.81
CA VAL A 45 -8.04 8.31 -4.40
C VAL A 45 -7.41 9.06 -5.57
N ALA A 46 -6.55 8.40 -6.36
CA ALA A 46 -5.95 9.02 -7.53
C ALA A 46 -7.01 9.42 -8.57
N PHE A 47 -7.98 8.55 -8.83
CA PHE A 47 -9.08 8.84 -9.73
C PHE A 47 -9.91 10.03 -9.23
N ARG A 48 -10.36 10.01 -7.97
CA ARG A 48 -11.14 11.10 -7.37
C ARG A 48 -10.45 12.46 -7.49
N ASN A 49 -9.14 12.51 -7.24
CA ASN A 49 -8.36 13.74 -7.32
C ASN A 49 -8.24 14.29 -8.75
N LEU A 50 -8.24 13.40 -9.76
CA LEU A 50 -8.11 13.76 -11.17
C LEU A 50 -9.45 13.99 -11.87
N HIS A 51 -10.53 13.37 -11.38
CA HIS A 51 -11.85 13.34 -11.99
C HIS A 51 -12.94 13.68 -10.96
N GLN A 52 -12.98 14.95 -10.56
CA GLN A 52 -13.96 15.45 -9.60
C GLN A 52 -15.40 15.34 -10.14
N GLY A 53 -16.34 15.07 -9.25
CA GLY A 53 -17.78 15.01 -9.54
C GLY A 53 -18.34 13.62 -9.85
N TYR A 54 -17.52 12.58 -10.02
CA TYR A 54 -17.98 11.21 -10.29
C TYR A 54 -17.92 10.33 -9.04
N LYS A 55 -19.09 9.94 -8.49
CA LYS A 55 -19.26 8.99 -7.36
C LYS A 55 -18.36 9.24 -6.15
N GLU A 56 -18.06 10.51 -5.85
CA GLU A 56 -17.11 10.87 -4.79
C GLU A 56 -17.53 10.34 -3.41
N LYS A 57 -18.84 10.32 -3.13
CA LYS A 57 -19.35 9.86 -1.84
C LYS A 57 -19.16 8.36 -1.68
N GLU A 58 -19.45 7.60 -2.73
CA GLU A 58 -19.28 6.15 -2.76
C GLU A 58 -17.81 5.77 -2.65
N ILE A 59 -16.93 6.50 -3.35
CA ILE A 59 -15.48 6.39 -3.23
C ILE A 59 -15.03 6.64 -1.79
N ASP A 60 -15.48 7.74 -1.17
CA ASP A 60 -15.08 8.09 0.19
C ASP A 60 -15.51 7.06 1.23
N VAL A 61 -16.71 6.50 1.07
CA VAL A 61 -17.22 5.44 1.93
C VAL A 61 -16.43 4.14 1.74
N SER A 62 -16.08 3.78 0.51
CA SER A 62 -15.24 2.62 0.20
C SER A 62 -13.85 2.77 0.83
N VAL A 63 -13.16 3.87 0.53
CA VAL A 63 -11.80 4.15 1.03
C VAL A 63 -11.75 4.16 2.56
N ALA A 64 -12.77 4.72 3.24
CA ALA A 64 -12.82 4.71 4.69
C ALA A 64 -12.91 3.29 5.29
N LYS A 65 -13.66 2.38 4.66
CA LYS A 65 -13.76 0.97 5.08
C LYS A 65 -12.43 0.24 4.86
N ASP A 66 -11.79 0.51 3.73
CA ASP A 66 -10.52 -0.10 3.37
C ASP A 66 -9.39 0.33 4.31
N VAL A 67 -9.35 1.61 4.71
CA VAL A 67 -8.41 2.09 5.73
C VAL A 67 -8.62 1.35 7.05
N GLN A 68 -9.87 1.21 7.52
CA GLN A 68 -10.18 0.46 8.74
C GLN A 68 -9.75 -1.01 8.63
N TYR A 69 -9.94 -1.63 7.46
CA TYR A 69 -9.48 -2.99 7.21
C TYR A 69 -7.96 -3.10 7.33
N LEU A 70 -7.20 -2.19 6.70
CA LEU A 70 -5.74 -2.19 6.81
C LEU A 70 -5.30 -2.03 8.26
N GLU A 71 -5.85 -1.07 8.99
CA GLU A 71 -5.53 -0.86 10.40
C GLU A 71 -5.83 -2.11 11.26
N ALA A 72 -6.96 -2.78 11.02
CA ALA A 72 -7.36 -3.99 11.73
C ALA A 72 -6.49 -5.22 11.39
N LYS A 73 -5.83 -5.24 10.22
CA LYS A 73 -4.95 -6.32 9.77
C LYS A 73 -3.48 -6.09 10.12
N GLN A 74 -3.13 -4.97 10.72
CA GLN A 74 -1.75 -4.72 11.14
C GLN A 74 -1.34 -5.67 12.27
N HIS A 75 -0.18 -6.30 12.14
CA HIS A 75 0.38 -7.16 13.18
C HIS A 75 0.95 -6.32 14.33
N SER A 76 1.15 -6.95 15.49
CA SER A 76 1.69 -6.28 16.68
C SER A 76 3.10 -5.73 16.50
N ASN A 77 3.91 -6.33 15.62
CA ASN A 77 5.24 -5.83 15.25
C ASN A 77 5.19 -4.67 14.23
N GLY A 78 3.99 -4.24 13.82
CA GLY A 78 3.77 -3.15 12.87
C GLY A 78 3.73 -3.55 11.39
N SER A 79 4.03 -4.80 11.06
CA SER A 79 4.00 -5.30 9.68
C SER A 79 2.58 -5.70 9.23
N TRP A 80 2.44 -5.96 7.93
CA TRP A 80 1.25 -6.60 7.36
C TRP A 80 1.64 -7.84 6.56
N TYR A 81 0.86 -8.91 6.70
CA TYR A 81 1.04 -10.13 5.93
C TYR A 81 0.64 -9.95 4.46
N GLY A 82 1.51 -10.40 3.55
CA GLY A 82 1.30 -10.36 2.10
C GLY A 82 1.02 -11.73 1.51
N TYR A 83 -0.04 -11.86 0.69
CA TYR A 83 -0.43 -13.16 0.12
C TYR A 83 0.15 -13.46 -1.28
N TRP A 84 0.60 -12.44 -2.02
CA TRP A 84 1.05 -12.59 -3.41
C TRP A 84 2.56 -12.30 -3.60
N GLY A 85 3.28 -12.10 -2.49
CA GLY A 85 4.73 -11.89 -2.45
C GLY A 85 5.26 -12.35 -1.09
N ILE A 86 6.59 -12.44 -0.96
CA ILE A 86 7.25 -12.83 0.30
C ILE A 86 7.59 -11.57 1.09
N CYS A 87 7.05 -11.38 2.28
CA CYS A 87 5.67 -11.62 2.70
C CYS A 87 5.24 -10.38 3.49
N PHE A 88 5.96 -10.10 4.58
CA PHE A 88 5.75 -8.92 5.40
C PHE A 88 6.30 -7.64 4.77
N LEU A 89 7.45 -7.69 4.10
CA LEU A 89 7.98 -6.52 3.39
C LEU A 89 7.03 -6.10 2.25
N TYR A 90 6.55 -7.09 1.50
CA TYR A 90 5.56 -6.91 0.43
C TYR A 90 4.25 -6.35 0.98
N GLY A 91 3.63 -6.99 1.97
CA GLY A 91 2.34 -6.57 2.52
C GLY A 91 2.42 -5.17 3.15
N THR A 92 3.48 -4.89 3.90
CA THR A 92 3.69 -3.59 4.55
C THR A 92 3.85 -2.46 3.54
N TYR A 93 4.54 -2.69 2.43
CA TYR A 93 4.66 -1.70 1.35
C TYR A 93 3.29 -1.29 0.80
N PHE A 94 2.43 -2.26 0.44
CA PHE A 94 1.10 -1.94 -0.09
C PHE A 94 0.19 -1.27 0.95
N ALA A 95 0.22 -1.72 2.20
CA ALA A 95 -0.55 -1.12 3.28
C ALA A 95 -0.17 0.35 3.47
N LEU A 96 1.13 0.64 3.59
CA LEU A 96 1.63 2.01 3.76
C LEU A 96 1.32 2.90 2.55
N SER A 97 1.42 2.37 1.32
CA SER A 97 1.09 3.12 0.10
C SER A 97 -0.40 3.51 0.04
N GLY A 98 -1.29 2.59 0.45
CA GLY A 98 -2.73 2.86 0.59
C GLY A 98 -3.02 3.93 1.64
N LEU A 99 -2.51 3.75 2.86
CA LEU A 99 -2.67 4.69 3.97
C LEU A 99 -2.11 6.09 3.62
N ALA A 100 -0.95 6.16 2.99
CA ALA A 100 -0.35 7.41 2.59
C ALA A 100 -1.19 8.15 1.54
N SER A 101 -1.87 7.42 0.64
CA SER A 101 -2.73 8.02 -0.38
C SER A 101 -3.88 8.83 0.23
N VAL A 102 -4.44 8.38 1.36
CA VAL A 102 -5.49 9.11 2.10
C VAL A 102 -4.95 10.22 3.00
N GLY A 103 -3.64 10.46 3.02
CA GLY A 103 -3.04 11.53 3.85
C GLY A 103 -2.53 11.09 5.21
N ASN A 104 -2.49 9.78 5.49
CA ASN A 104 -1.80 9.30 6.68
C ASN A 104 -0.28 9.46 6.52
N THR A 105 0.35 9.88 7.60
CA THR A 105 1.78 10.20 7.71
C THR A 105 2.30 9.69 9.04
N TYR A 106 3.62 9.72 9.22
CA TYR A 106 4.26 9.40 10.50
C TYR A 106 3.70 10.23 11.68
N ASN A 107 3.31 11.48 11.45
CA ASN A 107 2.89 12.38 12.52
C ASN A 107 1.44 12.17 12.98
N ASN A 108 0.55 11.74 12.07
CA ASN A 108 -0.89 11.66 12.34
C ASN A 108 -1.46 10.23 12.37
N SER A 109 -0.69 9.19 12.02
CA SER A 109 -1.17 7.81 11.99
C SER A 109 -0.24 6.87 12.75
N GLU A 110 -0.78 6.21 13.78
CA GLU A 110 -0.06 5.19 14.54
C GLU A 110 0.29 3.97 13.68
N ALA A 111 -0.63 3.56 12.81
CA ALA A 111 -0.40 2.43 11.90
C ALA A 111 0.79 2.70 10.97
N VAL A 112 0.88 3.91 10.40
CA VAL A 112 2.03 4.32 9.57
C VAL A 112 3.33 4.31 10.38
N ARG A 113 3.34 4.87 11.60
CA ARG A 113 4.53 4.84 12.47
C ARG A 113 5.03 3.42 12.72
N LYS A 114 4.11 2.52 13.06
CA LYS A 114 4.44 1.10 13.31
C LYS A 114 5.00 0.40 12.08
N GLY A 115 4.42 0.64 10.90
CA GLY A 115 4.94 0.10 9.63
C GLY A 115 6.33 0.63 9.28
N VAL A 116 6.57 1.93 9.48
CA VAL A 116 7.90 2.54 9.30
C VAL A 116 8.91 1.93 10.26
N GLN A 117 8.55 1.77 11.54
CA GLN A 117 9.43 1.14 12.53
C GLN A 117 9.73 -0.33 12.20
N PHE A 118 8.75 -1.07 11.66
CA PHE A 118 8.99 -2.43 11.16
C PHE A 118 10.07 -2.45 10.06
N PHE A 119 9.99 -1.58 9.05
CA PHE A 119 11.05 -1.50 8.05
C PHE A 119 12.40 -1.12 8.66
N LEU A 120 12.47 -0.06 9.46
CA LEU A 120 13.75 0.39 10.04
C LEU A 120 14.39 -0.66 10.97
N SER A 121 13.58 -1.43 11.70
CA SER A 121 14.07 -2.50 12.58
C SER A 121 14.46 -3.78 11.86
N THR A 122 14.14 -3.92 10.57
CA THR A 122 14.46 -5.10 9.76
C THR A 122 15.47 -4.81 8.64
N GLN A 123 16.03 -3.60 8.63
CA GLN A 123 17.14 -3.25 7.73
C GLN A 123 18.41 -3.96 8.19
N ASN A 124 19.10 -4.63 7.26
CA ASN A 124 20.34 -5.35 7.55
C ASN A 124 21.57 -4.42 7.62
N GLU A 125 22.73 -4.97 7.99
CA GLU A 125 23.98 -4.21 8.12
C GLU A 125 24.46 -3.58 6.80
N GLU A 126 24.08 -4.15 5.65
CA GLU A 126 24.39 -3.60 4.32
C GLU A 126 23.47 -2.43 3.92
N GLY A 127 22.43 -2.15 4.71
CA GLY A 127 21.44 -1.12 4.44
C GLY A 127 20.29 -1.56 3.53
N GLY A 128 20.19 -2.85 3.24
CA GLY A 128 19.12 -3.47 2.46
C GLY A 128 18.09 -4.21 3.31
N TRP A 129 17.17 -4.90 2.63
CA TRP A 129 16.20 -5.80 3.25
C TRP A 129 16.18 -7.15 2.52
N GLY A 130 15.98 -8.21 3.30
CA GLY A 130 15.86 -9.57 2.81
C GLY A 130 14.93 -10.39 3.69
N GLU A 131 13.91 -11.00 3.11
CA GLU A 131 12.94 -11.85 3.79
C GLU A 131 12.88 -13.24 3.14
N SER A 132 13.00 -14.28 3.96
CA SER A 132 12.93 -15.69 3.56
C SER A 132 11.49 -16.13 3.26
N LEU A 133 11.34 -17.09 2.35
CA LEU A 133 10.08 -17.78 2.06
C LEU A 133 9.48 -18.45 3.31
N ASP A 134 10.32 -18.82 4.28
CA ASP A 134 9.89 -19.40 5.56
C ASP A 134 8.94 -18.47 6.34
N SER A 135 8.95 -17.17 6.02
CA SER A 135 8.03 -16.19 6.61
C SER A 135 6.57 -16.48 6.28
N CYS A 136 6.29 -17.07 5.11
CA CYS A 136 4.92 -17.38 4.67
C CYS A 136 4.26 -18.47 5.54
N PRO A 137 4.79 -19.71 5.66
CA PRO A 137 4.15 -20.75 6.45
C PRO A 137 4.24 -20.52 7.96
N THR A 138 5.22 -19.74 8.44
CA THR A 138 5.37 -19.45 9.88
C THR A 138 4.57 -18.23 10.34
N GLU A 139 4.04 -17.45 9.40
CA GLU A 139 3.38 -16.16 9.63
C GLU A 139 4.20 -15.22 10.54
N LYS A 140 5.52 -15.25 10.39
CA LYS A 140 6.48 -14.42 11.13
C LYS A 140 7.56 -13.93 10.17
N PHE A 141 8.06 -12.71 10.37
CA PHE A 141 9.19 -12.24 9.59
C PHE A 141 10.43 -13.09 9.88
N VAL A 142 10.99 -13.70 8.85
CA VAL A 142 12.25 -14.45 8.89
C VAL A 142 13.21 -13.76 7.92
N PRO A 143 14.35 -13.19 8.40
CA PRO A 143 15.33 -12.60 7.50
C PRO A 143 15.94 -13.67 6.58
N LEU A 144 16.54 -13.24 5.47
CA LEU A 144 17.32 -14.15 4.62
C LEU A 144 18.53 -14.72 5.38
N GLU A 145 18.98 -15.92 4.98
CA GLU A 145 20.19 -16.54 5.52
C GLU A 145 21.40 -15.61 5.36
N ASP A 146 22.26 -15.58 6.39
CA ASP A 146 23.40 -14.66 6.51
C ASP A 146 23.03 -13.17 6.44
N ASP A 147 21.78 -12.80 6.75
CA ASP A 147 21.27 -11.41 6.72
C ASP A 147 21.40 -10.75 5.33
N LYS A 148 21.35 -11.57 4.26
CA LYS A 148 21.53 -11.12 2.88
C LYS A 148 20.45 -10.15 2.41
N THR A 149 20.85 -9.24 1.54
CA THR A 149 19.97 -8.29 0.86
C THR A 149 19.26 -8.91 -0.35
N ASN A 150 17.99 -8.54 -0.57
CA ASN A 150 17.28 -8.77 -1.82
C ASN A 150 16.87 -7.45 -2.47
N LEU A 151 17.18 -7.30 -3.77
CA LEU A 151 16.98 -6.05 -4.51
C LEU A 151 15.51 -5.59 -4.53
N VAL A 152 14.58 -6.52 -4.76
CA VAL A 152 13.16 -6.20 -4.91
C VAL A 152 12.53 -5.90 -3.55
N GLN A 153 12.86 -6.67 -2.52
CA GLN A 153 12.41 -6.43 -1.15
C GLN A 153 12.95 -5.11 -0.58
N THR A 154 14.21 -4.79 -0.87
CA THR A 154 14.81 -3.47 -0.59
C THR A 154 14.03 -2.37 -1.29
N SER A 155 13.65 -2.57 -2.55
CA SER A 155 12.85 -1.59 -3.30
C SER A 155 11.47 -1.38 -2.66
N TRP A 156 10.80 -2.43 -2.17
CA TRP A 156 9.52 -2.30 -1.47
C TRP A 156 9.65 -1.54 -0.15
N ALA A 157 10.66 -1.84 0.66
CA ALA A 157 10.91 -1.12 1.91
C ALA A 157 11.21 0.36 1.63
N MET A 158 12.07 0.65 0.64
CA MET A 158 12.38 2.01 0.22
C MET A 158 11.13 2.76 -0.27
N LEU A 159 10.33 2.14 -1.14
CA LEU A 159 9.07 2.73 -1.59
C LEU A 159 8.15 3.02 -0.41
N GLY A 160 7.96 2.07 0.51
CA GLY A 160 7.10 2.27 1.69
C GLY A 160 7.61 3.33 2.67
N LEU A 161 8.93 3.54 2.77
CA LEU A 161 9.54 4.60 3.59
C LEU A 161 9.48 5.98 2.92
N ILE A 162 9.59 6.03 1.59
CA ILE A 162 9.63 7.29 0.82
C ILE A 162 8.23 7.78 0.46
N TRP A 163 7.26 6.88 0.32
CA TRP A 163 5.90 7.23 -0.10
C TRP A 163 5.29 8.19 0.93
N LYS A 164 5.19 9.47 0.51
CA LYS A 164 4.86 10.70 1.28
C LYS A 164 5.92 11.28 2.25
N VAL A 165 7.20 11.18 1.92
CA VAL A 165 8.22 12.17 2.34
C VAL A 165 8.32 13.35 1.34
N LEU A 166 7.89 13.19 0.08
CA LEU A 166 8.01 14.22 -0.98
C LEU A 166 6.89 15.28 -1.04
N HIS A 167 6.02 15.38 -0.04
CA HIS A 167 5.10 16.52 0.12
C HIS A 167 5.34 17.35 1.38
N ILE A 168 6.51 17.16 2.02
CA ILE A 168 7.04 18.05 3.06
C ILE A 168 8.28 18.77 2.51
N SER A 169 8.09 19.54 1.43
CA SER A 169 8.98 20.65 1.07
C SER A 169 8.34 21.45 -0.06
N GLY A 170 7.26 22.16 0.29
CA GLY A 170 7.05 23.47 -0.31
C GLY A 170 8.12 24.39 0.27
N SER A 171 9.21 24.57 -0.47
CA SER A 171 10.00 25.79 -0.45
C SER A 171 9.46 26.71 -1.53
#